data_AF-A0AAC9V4C4-F1
#
_entry.id   AF-A0AAC9V4C4-F1
#
_cell.length_a   1.000
_cell.length_b   1.000
_cell.length_c   1.000
_cell.angle_alpha   90.00
_cell.angle_beta   90.00
_cell.angle_gamma   90.00
#
_symmetry.space_group_name_H-M   'P 1'
#
loop_
_entity.id
_entity.type
_entity.pdbx_description
1 polymer ?
#
loop_
_entity_poly.entity_id
_entity_poly.type
_entity_poly.pdbx_seq_one_letter_code
_entity_poly.pdbx_strand_id
1 'polypeptide(L)'
;MDTKQCAACGRDKPEGAFPKRTGRNGRRGTCRACQRRRKRGADESGSAMQAPPAPLIPPSRPAPSPPIAMAPSVEAFAPSEASSAAAEQAGGLVKRKRKRRRRRKTRKAAVAAHSHTPGTRLPFKAIKPFKGSFTYDPSLLNDRGTGMIQLRGRRESGKRWHTEIDRDIAVRMVQEGAAGILHPRLIHKLYTKSDFRLLILQRDNYVCHYCGRFGDTIDHVFPKSKGGLSTPANCVCACSECNLKKADTLPDYL
;
A
#
# COMPACT_ATOMS: atom_id res chain seq x y z
N MET A 1 -16.66 -46.34 24.34
CA MET A 1 -16.77 -44.91 23.96
C MET A 1 -15.98 -44.13 25.00
N ASP A 2 -14.82 -43.59 24.63
CA ASP A 2 -13.99 -42.87 25.60
C ASP A 2 -14.68 -41.57 26.04
N THR A 3 -14.96 -41.47 27.33
CA THR A 3 -15.59 -40.30 27.97
C THR A 3 -14.60 -39.58 28.86
N LYS A 4 -14.71 -38.26 28.91
CA LYS A 4 -13.86 -37.37 29.70
C LYS A 4 -14.72 -36.38 30.48
N GLN A 5 -14.37 -36.15 31.74
CA GLN A 5 -15.05 -35.19 32.59
C GLN A 5 -14.66 -33.75 32.25
N CYS A 6 -15.65 -32.85 32.16
CA CYS A 6 -15.41 -31.45 31.87
C CYS A 6 -15.07 -30.63 33.12
N ALA A 7 -13.88 -30.03 33.16
CA ALA A 7 -13.39 -29.23 34.29
C ALA A 7 -14.23 -27.98 34.63
N ALA A 8 -15.10 -27.53 33.73
CA ALA A 8 -15.96 -26.36 33.96
C ALA A 8 -17.40 -26.69 34.39
N CYS A 9 -17.88 -27.91 34.15
CA CYS A 9 -19.27 -28.27 34.47
C CYS A 9 -19.43 -29.64 35.15
N GLY A 10 -18.32 -30.33 35.47
CA GLY A 10 -18.30 -31.61 36.18
C GLY A 10 -18.90 -32.82 35.45
N ARG A 11 -19.56 -32.63 34.30
CA ARG A 11 -20.22 -33.72 33.56
C ARG A 11 -19.27 -34.48 32.64
N ASP A 12 -19.46 -35.79 32.56
CA ASP A 12 -18.81 -36.67 31.59
C ASP A 12 -19.37 -36.47 30.19
N LYS A 13 -18.47 -36.35 29.23
CA LYS A 13 -18.81 -36.12 27.81
C LYS A 13 -17.91 -36.96 26.91
N PRO A 14 -18.38 -37.33 25.71
CA PRO A 14 -17.51 -38.03 24.77
C PRO A 14 -16.31 -37.16 24.40
N GLU A 15 -15.16 -37.77 24.13
CA GLU A 15 -13.93 -37.03 23.79
C GLU A 15 -14.11 -35.99 22.67
N GLY A 16 -15.00 -36.27 21.71
CA GLY A 16 -15.40 -35.36 20.63
C GLY A 16 -15.89 -33.98 21.10
N ALA A 17 -16.44 -33.88 22.30
CA ALA A 17 -16.95 -32.64 22.89
C ALA A 17 -15.83 -31.68 23.36
N PHE A 18 -14.58 -32.14 23.40
CA PHE A 18 -13.42 -31.38 23.86
C PHE A 18 -12.56 -30.93 22.65
N PRO A 19 -12.33 -29.61 22.48
CA PRO A 19 -11.48 -29.10 21.41
C PRO A 19 -10.04 -29.59 21.53
N LYS A 20 -9.38 -29.84 20.39
CA LYS A 20 -7.94 -30.13 20.34
C LYS A 20 -7.14 -28.90 20.82
N ARG A 21 -6.01 -29.12 21.50
CA ARG A 21 -5.03 -28.06 21.76
C ARG A 21 -4.21 -27.80 20.48
N THR A 22 -3.93 -26.54 20.19
CA THR A 22 -3.03 -26.15 19.10
C THR A 22 -1.59 -26.47 19.49
N GLY A 23 -0.86 -27.21 18.66
CA GLY A 23 0.57 -27.50 18.86
C GLY A 23 0.92 -28.53 19.94
N ARG A 24 -0.05 -29.27 20.50
CA ARG A 24 0.18 -30.41 21.40
C ARG A 24 -0.77 -31.55 21.09
N ASN A 25 -0.32 -32.79 21.25
CA ASN A 25 -1.19 -33.96 21.22
C ASN A 25 -2.02 -33.99 22.52
N GLY A 26 -3.30 -33.60 22.40
CA GLY A 26 -4.24 -33.66 23.52
C GLY A 26 -5.46 -32.74 23.35
N ARG A 27 -6.55 -33.08 24.04
CA ARG A 27 -7.80 -32.29 24.06
C ARG A 27 -7.85 -31.39 25.30
N ARG A 28 -8.48 -30.22 25.19
CA ARG A 28 -8.69 -29.27 26.30
C ARG A 28 -9.52 -29.91 27.42
N GLY A 29 -9.40 -29.41 28.64
CA GLY A 29 -10.15 -29.90 29.81
C GLY A 29 -11.58 -29.36 29.91
N THR A 30 -11.92 -28.32 29.12
CA THR A 30 -13.26 -27.74 29.08
C THR A 30 -13.95 -28.07 27.77
N CYS A 31 -15.23 -28.46 27.85
CA CYS A 31 -16.02 -28.81 26.68
C CYS A 31 -16.41 -27.57 25.85
N ARG A 32 -16.75 -27.78 24.57
CA ARG A 32 -17.18 -26.72 23.63
C ARG A 32 -18.35 -25.88 24.16
N ALA A 33 -19.31 -26.50 24.83
CA ALA A 33 -20.49 -25.81 25.37
C ALA A 33 -20.11 -24.80 26.49
N CYS A 34 -19.23 -25.17 27.40
CA CYS A 34 -18.80 -24.29 28.49
C CYS A 34 -17.91 -23.15 27.99
N GLN A 35 -17.08 -23.40 26.96
CA GLN A 35 -16.31 -22.32 26.31
C GLN A 35 -17.21 -21.30 25.60
N ARG A 36 -18.30 -21.76 24.95
CA ARG A 36 -19.28 -20.86 24.31
C ARG A 36 -20.03 -20.01 25.34
N ARG A 37 -20.42 -20.58 26.48
CA ARG A 37 -21.07 -19.83 27.57
C ARG A 37 -20.15 -18.77 28.17
N ARG A 38 -18.88 -19.10 28.40
CA ARG A 38 -17.87 -18.13 28.87
C ARG A 38 -17.66 -16.97 27.89
N LYS A 39 -17.65 -17.25 26.59
CA LYS A 39 -17.50 -16.20 25.57
C LYS A 39 -18.69 -15.23 25.58
N ARG A 40 -19.91 -15.74 25.65
CA ARG A 40 -21.13 -14.93 25.72
C ARG A 40 -21.21 -14.05 26.99
N GLY A 41 -20.74 -14.57 28.13
CA GLY A 41 -20.70 -13.78 29.37
C GLY A 41 -19.64 -12.67 29.40
N ALA A 42 -18.66 -12.69 28.50
CA ALA A 42 -17.66 -11.63 28.38
C ALA A 42 -18.12 -10.48 27.48
N ASP A 43 -19.09 -10.73 26.59
CA ASP A 43 -19.62 -9.74 25.66
C ASP A 43 -20.67 -8.82 26.32
N GLU A 44 -21.35 -9.27 27.38
CA GLU A 44 -22.42 -8.52 28.07
C GLU A 44 -21.91 -7.48 29.09
N SER A 45 -20.66 -7.58 29.56
CA SER A 45 -20.10 -6.65 30.56
C SER A 45 -19.37 -5.43 29.94
N GLY A 46 -19.51 -5.20 28.63
CA GLY A 46 -18.72 -4.21 27.88
C GLY A 46 -19.50 -3.08 27.20
N SER A 47 -20.80 -2.89 27.48
CA SER A 47 -21.60 -1.81 26.86
C SER A 47 -22.21 -0.88 27.91
N ALA A 48 -21.53 0.22 28.19
CA ALA A 48 -22.13 1.49 28.56
C ALA A 48 -21.05 2.59 28.50
N MET A 49 -21.15 3.50 27.53
CA MET A 49 -20.81 4.93 27.59
C MET A 49 -21.07 5.51 26.19
N GLN A 50 -22.28 6.04 25.97
CA GLN A 50 -22.61 6.86 24.81
C GLN A 50 -22.02 8.26 25.00
N ALA A 51 -21.17 8.69 24.09
CA ALA A 51 -20.70 10.08 23.99
C ALA A 51 -21.76 10.94 23.25
N PRO A 52 -21.93 12.23 23.63
CA PRO A 52 -22.93 13.11 23.01
C PRO A 52 -22.55 13.47 21.56
N PRO A 53 -23.53 13.80 20.70
CA PRO A 53 -23.29 14.09 19.28
C PRO A 53 -22.57 15.43 19.08
N ALA A 54 -21.53 15.42 18.26
CA ALA A 54 -20.80 16.61 17.83
C ALA A 54 -21.63 17.47 16.85
N PRO A 55 -21.48 18.81 16.86
CA PRO A 55 -22.28 19.70 16.02
C PRO A 55 -21.88 19.60 14.54
N LEU A 56 -22.89 19.60 13.67
CA LEU A 56 -22.77 19.56 12.21
C LEU A 56 -22.28 20.91 11.69
N ILE A 57 -21.07 20.94 11.12
CA ILE A 57 -20.56 22.06 10.32
C ILE A 57 -21.00 21.84 8.87
N PRO A 58 -21.68 22.80 8.21
CA PRO A 58 -22.10 22.64 6.82
C PRO A 58 -20.91 22.68 5.85
N PRO A 59 -20.97 21.94 4.71
CA PRO A 59 -19.87 21.89 3.77
C PRO A 59 -19.70 23.22 3.03
N SER A 60 -18.50 23.79 3.09
CA SER A 60 -18.08 24.91 2.24
C SER A 60 -17.93 24.42 0.79
N ARG A 61 -18.55 25.13 -0.14
CA ARG A 61 -18.46 24.84 -1.59
C ARG A 61 -17.01 25.03 -2.08
N PRO A 62 -16.45 24.11 -2.88
CA PRO A 62 -15.18 24.36 -3.54
C PRO A 62 -15.35 25.38 -4.69
N ALA A 63 -14.42 26.33 -4.77
CA ALA A 63 -14.32 27.30 -5.86
C ALA A 63 -14.00 26.61 -7.21
N PRO A 64 -14.46 27.14 -8.35
CA PRO A 64 -14.24 26.53 -9.66
C PRO A 64 -12.77 26.66 -10.11
N SER A 65 -12.19 25.54 -10.55
CA SER A 65 -10.88 25.48 -11.21
C SER A 65 -10.90 26.20 -12.56
N PRO A 66 -9.82 26.89 -12.98
CA PRO A 66 -9.77 27.53 -14.29
C PRO A 66 -9.65 26.50 -15.44
N PRO A 67 -10.14 26.85 -16.65
CA PRO A 67 -10.19 25.92 -17.77
C PRO A 67 -8.81 25.68 -18.38
N ILE A 68 -8.53 24.42 -18.71
CA ILE A 68 -7.35 23.99 -19.44
C ILE A 68 -7.50 24.46 -20.89
N ALA A 69 -6.67 25.41 -21.32
CA ALA A 69 -6.58 25.83 -22.71
C ALA A 69 -5.96 24.73 -23.59
N MET A 70 -6.59 24.48 -24.74
CA MET A 70 -6.13 23.56 -25.78
C MET A 70 -5.09 24.20 -26.72
N ALA A 71 -4.17 23.33 -27.19
CA ALA A 71 -3.45 23.36 -28.48
C ALA A 71 -2.33 24.42 -28.69
N PRO A 72 -1.39 24.28 -29.66
CA PRO A 72 -1.42 23.37 -30.82
C PRO A 72 -0.13 22.60 -31.19
N SER A 73 -0.31 21.75 -32.20
CA SER A 73 0.63 20.95 -32.99
C SER A 73 1.85 21.71 -33.53
N VAL A 74 3.01 21.04 -33.58
CA VAL A 74 4.04 21.29 -34.60
C VAL A 74 4.71 20.00 -35.05
N GLU A 75 5.13 20.04 -36.31
CA GLU A 75 5.32 18.97 -37.26
C GLU A 75 6.66 18.24 -37.18
N ALA A 76 6.72 17.17 -37.96
CA ALA A 76 7.83 16.25 -38.20
C ALA A 76 9.10 16.92 -38.73
N PHE A 77 10.26 16.42 -38.29
CA PHE A 77 11.49 16.46 -39.08
C PHE A 77 12.37 15.24 -38.77
N ALA A 78 12.73 14.51 -39.82
CA ALA A 78 13.82 13.54 -39.93
C ALA A 78 14.31 13.59 -41.39
N PRO A 79 15.44 12.98 -41.76
CA PRO A 79 16.79 13.09 -41.20
C PRO A 79 17.80 13.49 -42.30
N SER A 80 19.08 13.73 -41.96
CA SER A 80 20.16 13.73 -42.96
C SER A 80 21.43 13.06 -42.43
N GLU A 81 21.87 12.06 -43.18
CA GLU A 81 23.11 11.29 -43.03
C GLU A 81 24.36 12.13 -43.32
N ALA A 82 25.52 11.70 -42.79
CA ALA A 82 26.77 11.54 -43.55
C ALA A 82 27.95 11.08 -42.65
N SER A 83 28.54 9.93 -43.03
CA SER A 83 29.98 9.61 -43.18
C SER A 83 31.00 9.96 -42.07
N SER A 84 32.08 9.24 -41.77
CA SER A 84 32.71 7.99 -42.24
C SER A 84 34.05 7.81 -41.50
N ALA A 85 34.59 6.58 -41.52
CA ALA A 85 36.03 6.19 -41.37
C ALA A 85 36.66 6.21 -39.95
N ALA A 86 37.61 5.35 -39.57
CA ALA A 86 38.14 4.05 -40.01
C ALA A 86 39.21 3.59 -38.97
N ALA A 87 39.65 2.32 -39.07
CA ALA A 87 40.88 1.71 -38.51
C ALA A 87 40.90 1.35 -37.00
N GLU A 88 41.50 0.26 -36.51
CA GLU A 88 42.15 -0.94 -37.06
C GLU A 88 42.27 -2.00 -35.93
N GLN A 89 42.66 -3.22 -36.30
CA GLN A 89 42.83 -4.45 -35.49
C GLN A 89 44.06 -4.32 -34.54
N ALA A 90 44.36 -5.14 -33.52
CA ALA A 90 44.26 -6.58 -33.31
C ALA A 90 44.61 -6.96 -31.84
N GLY A 91 44.30 -8.20 -31.44
CA GLY A 91 45.21 -9.00 -30.59
C GLY A 91 44.73 -9.43 -29.18
N GLY A 92 44.73 -10.74 -28.95
CA GLY A 92 45.23 -11.30 -27.68
C GLY A 92 44.22 -11.93 -26.71
N LEU A 93 43.92 -13.21 -26.92
CA LEU A 93 43.26 -14.10 -25.98
C LEU A 93 44.22 -14.55 -24.86
N VAL A 94 43.99 -14.19 -23.59
CA VAL A 94 44.53 -14.97 -22.44
C VAL A 94 43.55 -14.98 -21.26
N LYS A 95 43.03 -16.18 -20.95
CA LYS A 95 42.27 -16.49 -19.73
C LYS A 95 43.21 -16.50 -18.52
N ARG A 96 42.97 -15.64 -17.52
CA ARG A 96 43.58 -15.76 -16.18
C ARG A 96 42.55 -15.61 -15.06
N LYS A 97 42.30 -16.72 -14.36
CA LYS A 97 41.62 -16.83 -13.06
C LYS A 97 42.19 -15.79 -12.08
N ARG A 98 41.36 -14.92 -11.51
CA ARG A 98 41.73 -14.10 -10.35
C ARG A 98 40.75 -14.23 -9.18
N LYS A 99 41.38 -14.54 -8.05
CA LYS A 99 40.92 -14.91 -6.71
C LYS A 99 40.04 -13.81 -6.09
N ARG A 100 38.89 -14.20 -5.51
CA ARG A 100 37.99 -13.35 -4.72
C ARG A 100 38.76 -12.68 -3.57
N ARG A 101 38.94 -11.36 -3.61
CA ARG A 101 39.30 -10.53 -2.45
C ARG A 101 38.08 -9.70 -2.04
N ARG A 102 37.52 -10.01 -0.87
CA ARG A 102 36.45 -9.24 -0.21
C ARG A 102 36.97 -7.83 0.08
N ARG A 103 36.57 -6.83 -0.70
CA ARG A 103 36.71 -5.40 -0.35
C ARG A 103 35.44 -4.93 0.35
N ARG A 104 35.58 -4.60 1.63
CA ARG A 104 34.57 -3.94 2.48
C ARG A 104 34.35 -2.53 1.90
N LYS A 105 33.30 -2.34 1.09
CA LYS A 105 32.93 -1.03 0.53
C LYS A 105 32.21 -0.24 1.62
N THR A 106 32.89 0.73 2.23
CA THR A 106 32.25 1.84 2.91
C THR A 106 31.37 2.57 1.90
N ARG A 107 30.05 2.53 2.10
CA ARG A 107 29.09 3.27 1.27
C ARG A 107 29.13 4.74 1.69
N LYS A 108 30.03 5.52 1.08
CA LYS A 108 29.88 6.98 1.05
C LYS A 108 28.72 7.26 0.08
N ALA A 109 27.58 7.71 0.60
CA ALA A 109 26.44 8.10 -0.19
C ALA A 109 26.79 9.37 -0.97
N ALA A 110 27.27 9.20 -2.20
CA ALA A 110 27.32 10.30 -3.15
C ALA A 110 25.88 10.55 -3.62
N VAL A 111 25.29 11.64 -3.16
CA VAL A 111 24.06 12.21 -3.73
C VAL A 111 24.46 12.74 -5.11
N ALA A 112 24.38 11.88 -6.13
CA ALA A 112 24.57 12.30 -7.50
C ALA A 112 23.33 13.08 -7.92
N ALA A 113 23.45 14.42 -7.92
CA ALA A 113 22.51 15.30 -8.60
C ALA A 113 22.46 14.89 -10.07
N HIS A 114 21.42 14.18 -10.47
CA HIS A 114 21.18 13.89 -11.88
C HIS A 114 20.65 15.19 -12.49
N SER A 115 21.52 15.89 -13.20
CA SER A 115 21.13 16.96 -14.13
C SER A 115 20.21 16.32 -15.17
N HIS A 116 18.90 16.50 -15.00
CA HIS A 116 17.93 16.10 -16.02
C HIS A 116 18.14 16.97 -17.25
N THR A 117 18.75 16.40 -18.29
CA THR A 117 18.70 16.96 -19.63
C THR A 117 17.24 16.95 -20.08
N PRO A 118 16.61 18.10 -20.38
CA PRO A 118 15.23 18.13 -20.86
C PRO A 118 15.20 17.49 -22.25
N GLY A 119 14.66 16.28 -22.36
CA GLY A 119 14.49 15.61 -23.66
C GLY A 119 14.48 14.07 -23.62
N THR A 120 15.13 13.44 -22.64
CA THR A 120 15.11 11.97 -22.55
C THR A 120 13.83 11.53 -21.85
N ARG A 121 12.77 11.22 -22.63
CA ARG A 121 11.57 10.56 -22.08
C ARG A 121 12.02 9.30 -21.36
N LEU A 122 11.92 9.28 -20.04
CA LEU A 122 12.09 8.06 -19.25
C LEU A 122 11.17 6.98 -19.85
N PRO A 123 11.61 5.72 -19.94
CA PRO A 123 10.78 4.66 -20.51
C PRO A 123 9.45 4.61 -19.76
N PHE A 124 8.36 4.97 -20.45
CA PHE A 124 7.00 4.97 -19.90
C PHE A 124 6.60 3.51 -19.64
N LYS A 125 6.92 2.98 -18.47
CA LYS A 125 6.33 1.74 -17.98
C LYS A 125 4.83 2.03 -17.79
N ALA A 126 3.98 1.42 -18.60
CA ALA A 126 2.54 1.48 -18.41
C ALA A 126 2.15 0.76 -17.11
N ILE A 127 1.66 1.51 -16.12
CA ILE A 127 1.27 0.97 -14.83
C ILE A 127 -0.19 0.54 -14.92
N LYS A 128 -0.42 -0.76 -14.83
CA LYS A 128 -1.77 -1.33 -14.80
C LYS A 128 -2.07 -1.78 -13.38
N PRO A 129 -3.27 -1.49 -12.85
CA PRO A 129 -3.70 -2.10 -11.60
C PRO A 129 -3.70 -3.62 -11.75
N PHE A 130 -3.60 -4.33 -10.63
CA PHE A 130 -3.74 -5.77 -10.63
C PHE A 130 -5.07 -6.17 -11.29
N LYS A 131 -5.07 -7.25 -12.08
CA LYS A 131 -6.27 -7.73 -12.77
C LYS A 131 -7.11 -8.60 -11.84
N GLY A 132 -8.42 -8.39 -11.80
CA GLY A 132 -9.36 -9.17 -11.01
C GLY A 132 -10.77 -8.62 -11.12
N SER A 133 -11.76 -9.42 -10.71
CA SER A 133 -13.15 -9.00 -10.56
C SER A 133 -13.29 -8.16 -9.31
N PHE A 134 -12.83 -6.91 -9.37
CA PHE A 134 -12.90 -5.97 -8.26
C PHE A 134 -14.23 -5.24 -8.26
N THR A 135 -14.81 -5.10 -7.07
CA THR A 135 -15.86 -4.12 -6.83
C THR A 135 -15.28 -2.95 -6.03
N TYR A 136 -15.80 -1.75 -6.26
CA TYR A 136 -15.30 -0.51 -5.65
C TYR A 136 -16.33 0.20 -4.77
N ASP A 137 -17.55 -0.36 -4.65
CA ASP A 137 -18.56 0.16 -3.73
C ASP A 137 -18.23 -0.26 -2.28
N PRO A 138 -17.86 0.68 -1.39
CA PRO A 138 -17.48 0.38 -0.01
C PRO A 138 -18.63 -0.21 0.82
N SER A 139 -19.89 0.01 0.40
CA SER A 139 -21.09 -0.49 1.09
C SER A 139 -21.11 -2.02 1.18
N LEU A 140 -20.41 -2.69 0.26
CA LEU A 140 -20.28 -4.15 0.23
C LEU A 140 -19.30 -4.70 1.27
N LEU A 141 -18.53 -3.85 1.96
CA LEU A 141 -17.63 -4.29 3.02
C LEU A 141 -18.41 -4.63 4.29
N ASN A 142 -18.32 -5.91 4.66
CA ASN A 142 -18.97 -6.48 5.82
C ASN A 142 -17.93 -7.20 6.69
N ASP A 143 -17.72 -6.64 7.88
CA ASP A 143 -16.80 -7.10 8.92
C ASP A 143 -17.41 -8.18 9.83
N ARG A 144 -18.69 -8.54 9.63
CA ARG A 144 -19.46 -9.52 10.41
C ARG A 144 -19.44 -9.23 11.93
N GLY A 145 -19.36 -7.96 12.31
CA GLY A 145 -19.29 -7.50 13.70
C GLY A 145 -17.92 -7.68 14.36
N THR A 146 -16.85 -7.89 13.58
CA THR A 146 -15.48 -7.99 14.12
C THR A 146 -14.70 -6.69 14.05
N GLY A 147 -15.18 -5.68 13.31
CA GLY A 147 -14.44 -4.45 12.99
C GLY A 147 -13.31 -4.66 11.98
N MET A 148 -12.94 -5.90 11.65
CA MET A 148 -11.72 -6.21 10.90
C MET A 148 -11.99 -6.79 9.51
N ILE A 149 -11.28 -6.24 8.52
CA ILE A 149 -11.29 -6.66 7.11
C ILE A 149 -9.91 -7.20 6.74
N GLN A 150 -9.89 -8.27 5.94
CA GLN A 150 -8.63 -8.81 5.43
C GLN A 150 -8.14 -7.97 4.24
N LEU A 151 -6.89 -7.56 4.30
CA LEU A 151 -6.19 -6.90 3.20
C LEU A 151 -5.12 -7.83 2.64
N ARG A 152 -5.19 -8.09 1.34
CA ARG A 152 -4.20 -8.86 0.59
C ARG A 152 -3.38 -7.96 -0.32
N GLY A 153 -2.12 -8.32 -0.55
CA GLY A 153 -1.30 -7.69 -1.59
C GLY A 153 -0.19 -8.58 -2.11
N ARG A 154 0.62 -8.02 -3.01
CA ARG A 154 1.85 -8.63 -3.50
C ARG A 154 3.06 -7.78 -3.11
N ARG A 155 4.16 -8.44 -2.76
CA ARG A 155 5.48 -7.80 -2.63
C ARG A 155 6.09 -7.60 -4.01
N GLU A 156 7.20 -6.87 -4.07
CA GLU A 156 8.00 -6.68 -5.29
C GLU A 156 8.52 -8.01 -5.86
N SER A 157 8.80 -9.01 -5.00
CA SER A 157 9.16 -10.37 -5.43
C SER A 157 7.98 -11.19 -6.00
N GLY A 158 6.77 -10.63 -6.04
CA GLY A 158 5.54 -11.33 -6.43
C GLY A 158 4.91 -12.17 -5.31
N LYS A 159 5.61 -12.39 -4.19
CA LYS A 159 5.08 -13.15 -3.04
C LYS A 159 3.84 -12.46 -2.45
N ARG A 160 2.78 -13.24 -2.26
CA ARG A 160 1.52 -12.78 -1.66
C ARG A 160 1.68 -12.61 -0.16
N TRP A 161 0.99 -11.62 0.39
CA TRP A 161 0.88 -11.38 1.82
C TRP A 161 -0.56 -11.01 2.17
N HIS A 162 -0.91 -11.19 3.44
CA HIS A 162 -2.20 -10.83 4.01
C HIS A 162 -1.97 -10.15 5.35
N THR A 163 -2.88 -9.25 5.72
CA THR A 163 -2.94 -8.61 7.03
C THR A 163 -4.40 -8.31 7.35
N GLU A 164 -4.70 -8.00 8.60
CA GLU A 164 -6.03 -7.55 9.02
C GLU A 164 -5.97 -6.07 9.36
N ILE A 165 -6.95 -5.32 8.90
CA ILE A 165 -7.08 -3.87 9.09
C ILE A 165 -8.49 -3.54 9.55
N ASP A 166 -8.66 -2.39 10.20
CA ASP A 166 -9.98 -1.88 10.55
C ASP A 166 -10.85 -1.62 9.31
N ARG A 167 -12.15 -1.80 9.48
CA ARG A 167 -13.16 -1.56 8.45
C ARG A 167 -13.09 -0.14 7.91
N ASP A 168 -12.93 0.87 8.76
CA ASP A 168 -12.89 2.27 8.34
C ASP A 168 -11.66 2.57 7.47
N ILE A 169 -10.53 1.94 7.77
CA ILE A 169 -9.34 2.01 6.93
C ILE A 169 -9.61 1.32 5.59
N ALA A 170 -10.24 0.14 5.61
CA ALA A 170 -10.58 -0.59 4.39
C ALA A 170 -11.52 0.22 3.47
N VAL A 171 -12.54 0.86 4.04
CA VAL A 171 -13.48 1.74 3.33
C VAL A 171 -12.72 2.88 2.66
N ARG A 172 -11.88 3.63 3.40
CA ARG A 172 -11.07 4.71 2.83
C ARG A 172 -10.12 4.22 1.73
N MET A 173 -9.48 3.06 1.92
CA MET A 173 -8.61 2.47 0.89
C MET A 173 -9.35 2.16 -0.42
N VAL A 174 -10.61 1.75 -0.34
CA VAL A 174 -11.44 1.47 -1.54
C VAL A 174 -11.92 2.77 -2.17
N GLN A 175 -12.45 3.70 -1.38
CA GLN A 175 -12.94 5.01 -1.85
C GLN A 175 -11.85 5.82 -2.55
N GLU A 176 -10.65 5.85 -1.96
CA GLU A 176 -9.52 6.61 -2.50
C GLU A 176 -8.77 5.86 -3.61
N GLY A 177 -9.26 4.69 -4.05
CA GLY A 177 -8.72 3.96 -5.21
C GLY A 177 -7.41 3.20 -4.96
N ALA A 178 -7.09 2.87 -3.70
CA ALA A 178 -5.89 2.11 -3.36
C ALA A 178 -6.10 0.59 -3.35
N ALA A 179 -7.33 0.14 -3.12
CA ALA A 179 -7.72 -1.25 -3.05
C ALA A 179 -9.04 -1.52 -3.79
N GLY A 180 -9.22 -2.77 -4.23
CA GLY A 180 -10.49 -3.28 -4.75
C GLY A 180 -11.02 -4.41 -3.88
N ILE A 181 -12.35 -4.54 -3.81
CA ILE A 181 -13.03 -5.57 -3.04
C ILE A 181 -13.07 -6.86 -3.88
N LEU A 182 -12.58 -7.99 -3.33
CA LEU A 182 -12.81 -9.32 -3.93
C LEU A 182 -14.06 -9.96 -3.31
N HIS A 183 -14.15 -9.89 -1.99
CA HIS A 183 -15.24 -10.46 -1.20
C HIS A 183 -15.59 -9.48 -0.08
N PRO A 184 -16.79 -9.57 0.53
CA PRO A 184 -17.22 -8.63 1.56
C PRO A 184 -16.26 -8.43 2.74
N ARG A 185 -15.40 -9.42 3.04
CA ARG A 185 -14.39 -9.34 4.12
C ARG A 185 -12.94 -9.34 3.62
N LEU A 186 -12.71 -9.20 2.31
CA LEU A 186 -11.40 -9.28 1.69
C LEU A 186 -11.22 -8.22 0.60
N ILE A 187 -10.32 -7.27 0.85
CA ILE A 187 -9.84 -6.32 -0.14
C ILE A 187 -8.45 -6.69 -0.61
N HIS A 188 -8.08 -6.20 -1.80
CA HIS A 188 -6.77 -6.40 -2.38
C HIS A 188 -6.19 -5.08 -2.87
N LYS A 189 -4.93 -4.84 -2.50
CA LYS A 189 -4.19 -3.67 -2.95
C LYS A 189 -4.00 -3.73 -4.47
N LEU A 190 -4.36 -2.66 -5.17
CA LEU A 190 -4.33 -2.62 -6.63
C LEU A 190 -2.89 -2.54 -7.18
N TYR A 191 -1.99 -1.92 -6.43
CA TYR A 191 -0.62 -1.64 -6.85
C TYR A 191 0.40 -2.22 -5.87
N THR A 192 1.55 -2.66 -6.40
CA THR A 192 2.73 -2.94 -5.58
C THR A 192 3.32 -1.63 -5.04
N LYS A 193 4.28 -1.70 -4.11
CA LYS A 193 4.93 -0.49 -3.56
C LYS A 193 5.63 0.33 -4.63
N SER A 194 6.37 -0.32 -5.53
CA SER A 194 7.09 0.32 -6.63
C SER A 194 6.14 0.85 -7.70
N ASP A 195 5.12 0.09 -8.10
CA ASP A 195 4.14 0.52 -9.10
C ASP A 195 3.30 1.69 -8.58
N PHE A 196 2.90 1.66 -7.30
CA PHE A 196 2.21 2.79 -6.68
C PHE A 196 3.07 4.06 -6.72
N ARG A 197 4.39 3.94 -6.49
CA ARG A 197 5.27 5.10 -6.58
C ARG A 197 5.31 5.66 -8.00
N LEU A 198 5.54 4.79 -8.97
CA LEU A 198 5.59 5.23 -10.36
C LEU A 198 4.23 5.81 -10.81
N LEU A 199 3.10 5.32 -10.27
CA LEU A 199 1.76 5.80 -10.61
C LEU A 199 1.59 7.27 -10.28
N ILE A 200 1.95 7.67 -9.05
CA ILE A 200 1.83 9.06 -8.62
C ILE A 200 2.77 9.96 -9.41
N LEU A 201 4.02 9.54 -9.60
CA LEU A 201 5.00 10.33 -10.35
C LEU A 201 4.58 10.54 -11.81
N GLN A 202 4.09 9.49 -12.48
CA GLN A 202 3.61 9.59 -13.85
C GLN A 202 2.31 10.41 -13.95
N ARG A 203 1.36 10.22 -13.01
CA ARG A 203 0.11 11.00 -12.96
C ARG A 203 0.39 12.50 -12.87
N ASP A 204 1.36 12.88 -12.03
CA ASP A 204 1.71 14.26 -11.76
C ASP A 204 2.80 14.78 -12.72
N ASN A 205 3.13 14.04 -13.78
CA ASN A 205 4.17 14.38 -14.77
C ASN A 205 5.54 14.69 -14.18
N TYR A 206 5.89 14.08 -13.04
CA TYR A 206 7.09 14.39 -12.27
C TYR A 206 7.20 15.88 -11.89
N VAL A 207 6.07 16.55 -11.69
CA VAL A 207 6.00 17.94 -11.25
C VAL A 207 5.66 17.96 -9.76
N CYS A 208 6.51 18.62 -8.99
CA CYS A 208 6.33 18.82 -7.56
C CYS A 208 5.07 19.65 -7.30
N HIS A 209 4.15 19.09 -6.51
CA HIS A 209 2.90 19.73 -6.14
C HIS A 209 3.09 21.07 -5.41
N TYR A 210 4.20 21.24 -4.68
CA TYR A 210 4.44 22.41 -3.83
C TYR A 210 5.13 23.57 -4.56
N CYS A 211 6.10 23.27 -5.43
CA CYS A 211 6.94 24.31 -6.06
C CYS A 211 6.91 24.31 -7.59
N GLY A 212 6.21 23.36 -8.22
CA GLY A 212 6.12 23.25 -9.69
C GLY A 212 7.40 22.80 -10.39
N ARG A 213 8.50 22.55 -9.65
CA ARG A 213 9.76 22.03 -10.21
C ARG A 213 9.71 20.52 -10.37
N PHE A 214 10.75 19.93 -10.97
CA PHE A 214 10.87 18.48 -11.07
C PHE A 214 10.82 17.79 -9.68
N GLY A 215 9.98 16.76 -9.57
CA GLY A 215 9.79 15.94 -8.39
C GLY A 215 10.01 14.47 -8.70
N ASP A 216 10.82 13.82 -7.88
CA ASP A 216 11.15 12.40 -7.99
C ASP A 216 10.66 11.57 -6.80
N THR A 217 10.13 12.24 -5.77
CA THR A 217 9.61 11.62 -4.55
C THR A 217 8.09 11.72 -4.44
N ILE A 218 7.53 11.01 -3.47
CA ILE A 218 6.11 11.08 -3.13
C ILE A 218 6.01 11.56 -1.69
N ASP A 219 5.03 12.41 -1.47
CA ASP A 219 4.67 12.90 -0.17
C ASP A 219 3.19 12.63 0.15
N HIS A 220 2.88 12.54 1.44
CA HIS A 220 1.54 12.36 1.98
C HIS A 220 0.99 13.73 2.36
N VAL A 221 -0.05 14.19 1.67
CA VAL A 221 -0.70 15.48 1.96
C VAL A 221 -1.15 15.49 3.41
N PHE A 222 -1.95 14.49 3.80
CA PHE A 222 -2.22 14.15 5.19
C PHE A 222 -1.17 13.16 5.71
N PRO A 223 -0.31 13.55 6.68
CA PRO A 223 0.81 12.73 7.15
C PRO A 223 0.38 11.37 7.71
N LYS A 224 1.25 10.35 7.55
CA LYS A 224 1.01 9.01 8.11
C LYS A 224 0.91 9.00 9.63
N SER A 225 1.72 9.82 10.30
CA SER A 225 1.71 9.97 11.76
C SER A 225 0.34 10.42 12.30
N LYS A 226 -0.48 11.08 11.47
CA LYS A 226 -1.82 11.56 11.80
C LYS A 226 -2.94 10.67 11.23
N GLY A 227 -2.60 9.52 10.65
CA GLY A 227 -3.57 8.56 10.10
C GLY A 227 -3.72 8.61 8.57
N GLY A 228 -2.83 9.30 7.86
CA GLY A 228 -2.82 9.35 6.40
C GLY A 228 -2.52 8.04 5.73
N LEU A 229 -3.39 7.64 4.81
CA LEU A 229 -3.26 6.42 4.05
C LEU A 229 -2.40 6.63 2.81
N SER A 230 -1.74 5.56 2.35
CA SER A 230 -0.99 5.58 1.09
C SER A 230 -1.92 5.24 -0.07
N THR A 231 -2.66 6.24 -0.50
CA THR A 231 -3.67 6.14 -1.56
C THR A 231 -3.40 7.15 -2.67
N PRO A 232 -3.90 6.92 -3.89
CA PRO A 232 -3.80 7.91 -4.95
C PRO A 232 -4.33 9.29 -4.55
N ALA A 233 -5.40 9.37 -3.77
CA ALA A 233 -5.98 10.65 -3.35
C ALA A 233 -5.08 11.43 -2.36
N ASN A 234 -4.39 10.74 -1.45
CA ASN A 234 -3.58 11.39 -0.40
C ASN A 234 -2.08 11.54 -0.77
N CYS A 235 -1.63 10.95 -1.87
CA CYS A 235 -0.24 10.99 -2.30
C CYS A 235 -0.05 11.90 -3.51
N VAL A 236 0.98 12.75 -3.44
CA VAL A 236 1.37 13.69 -4.50
C VAL A 236 2.86 13.56 -4.84
N CYS A 237 3.23 13.95 -6.05
CA CYS A 237 4.63 14.11 -6.44
C CYS A 237 5.24 15.32 -5.71
N ALA A 238 6.44 15.14 -5.16
CA ALA A 238 7.20 16.19 -4.47
C ALA A 238 8.69 16.10 -4.79
N CYS A 239 9.38 17.24 -4.81
CA CYS A 239 10.84 17.27 -4.83
C CYS A 239 11.40 16.99 -3.43
N SER A 240 12.64 16.50 -3.35
CA SER A 240 13.28 16.15 -2.09
C SER A 240 13.35 17.33 -1.10
N GLU A 241 13.56 18.56 -1.58
CA GLU A 241 13.61 19.76 -0.76
C GLU A 241 12.26 20.11 -0.12
N CYS A 242 11.18 20.14 -0.91
CA CYS A 242 9.84 20.44 -0.40
C CYS A 242 9.33 19.34 0.54
N ASN A 243 9.59 18.08 0.19
CA ASN A 243 9.23 16.94 1.03
C ASN A 243 9.92 17.00 2.40
N LEU A 244 11.21 17.35 2.42
CA LEU A 244 11.95 17.53 3.68
C LEU A 244 11.46 18.73 4.50
N LYS A 245 11.11 19.85 3.84
CA LYS A 245 10.57 21.05 4.50
C LYS A 245 9.22 20.80 5.16
N LYS A 246 8.32 20.05 4.48
CA LYS A 246 7.00 19.73 5.05
C LYS A 246 7.12 18.75 6.23
N ALA A 247 7.95 17.70 6.08
CA ALA A 247 8.08 16.62 7.06
C ALA A 247 6.69 16.12 7.52
N ASP A 248 6.42 16.09 8.83
CA ASP A 248 5.15 15.65 9.41
C ASP A 248 4.12 16.78 9.63
N THR A 249 4.36 17.96 9.06
CA THR A 249 3.47 19.11 9.20
C THR A 249 2.19 18.88 8.39
N LEU A 250 1.04 19.25 8.98
CA LEU A 250 -0.21 19.31 8.23
C LEU A 250 -0.16 20.50 7.27
N PRO A 251 -0.84 20.45 6.13
CA PRO A 251 -1.09 21.66 5.36
C PRO A 251 -1.82 22.67 6.24
N ASP A 252 -1.43 23.95 6.18
CA ASP A 252 -1.98 25.03 7.01
C ASP A 252 -3.48 25.30 6.77
N TYR A 253 -4.14 24.57 5.86
CA TYR A 253 -5.52 24.79 5.42
C TYR A 253 -6.50 23.67 5.83
N LEU A 254 -6.18 22.89 6.88
CA LEU A 254 -7.12 21.95 7.52
C LEU A 254 -7.61 22.51 8.87
#